data_AF-A0A6B3IIU4-F1
#
_entry.id   AF-A0A6B3IIU4-F1
#
_cell.length_a   1.000
_cell.length_b   1.000
_cell.length_c   1.000
_cell.angle_alpha   90.00
_cell.angle_beta   90.00
_cell.angle_gamma   90.00
#
_symmetry.space_group_name_H-M   'P 1'
#
loop_
_entity.id
_entity.type
_entity.pdbx_description
1 polymer ?
#
loop_
_entity_poly.entity_id
_entity_poly.type
_entity_poly.pdbx_seq_one_letter_code
_entity_poly.pdbx_strand_id
1 'polypeptide(L)' 'MPEAPYGSWPSPIDAALAASHDGRPDHLGTVGDEVWWTEPRPAEGGRRALVRR' A
#
# COMPACT_ATOMS: atom_id res chain seq x y z
N MET A 1 22.19 -14.07 16.83
CA MET A 1 21.64 -12.70 16.99
C MET A 1 21.82 -12.32 18.44
N PRO A 2 22.28 -11.11 18.76
CA PRO A 2 22.40 -10.68 20.14
C PRO A 2 21.02 -10.69 20.82
N GLU A 3 21.00 -11.01 22.11
CA GLU A 3 19.80 -10.89 22.94
C GLU A 3 19.46 -9.40 23.11
N ALA A 4 18.18 -9.05 22.97
CA ALA A 4 17.73 -7.67 22.97
C ALA A 4 16.34 -7.56 23.65
N PRO A 5 16.09 -6.52 24.46
CA PRO A 5 14.79 -6.27 25.09
C PRO A 5 13.64 -6.25 24.09
N TYR A 6 12.45 -6.66 24.53
CA TYR A 6 11.24 -6.53 23.73
C TYR A 6 11.03 -5.09 23.26
N GLY A 7 10.74 -4.93 21.96
CA GLY A 7 10.57 -3.63 21.30
C GLY A 7 11.87 -2.97 20.82
N SER A 8 13.04 -3.54 21.10
CA SER A 8 14.35 -2.98 20.66
C SER A 8 14.98 -3.75 19.48
N TRP A 9 14.28 -4.75 18.94
CA TRP A 9 14.79 -5.53 17.84
C TRP A 9 14.91 -4.65 16.58
N PRO A 10 16.05 -4.68 15.88
CA PRO A 10 16.18 -3.97 14.62
C PRO A 10 15.17 -4.54 13.62
N SER A 11 14.30 -3.67 13.11
CA SER A 11 13.29 -4.01 12.11
C SER A 11 13.69 -3.44 10.76
N PRO A 12 13.63 -4.23 9.68
CA PRO A 12 13.77 -3.71 8.32
C PRO A 12 12.50 -2.94 7.86
N ILE A 13 11.42 -3.00 8.64
CA ILE A 13 10.16 -2.31 8.38
C ILE A 13 10.15 -1.02 9.18
N ASP A 14 10.36 0.10 8.50
CA ASP A 14 10.19 1.42 9.06
C ASP A 14 8.78 1.99 8.77
N ALA A 15 8.50 3.16 9.34
CA ALA A 15 7.19 3.81 9.18
C ALA A 15 6.93 4.25 7.72
N ALA A 16 7.97 4.62 6.97
CA ALA A 16 7.82 5.05 5.58
C ALA A 16 7.46 3.86 4.68
N LEU A 17 8.12 2.71 4.89
CA LEU A 17 7.82 1.46 4.22
C LEU A 17 6.39 1.03 4.54
N ALA A 18 6.00 1.04 5.82
CA ALA A 18 4.64 0.70 6.22
C ALA A 18 3.60 1.60 5.51
N ALA A 19 3.83 2.92 5.48
CA ALA A 19 2.92 3.87 4.81
C ALA A 19 2.91 3.73 3.28
N SER A 20 4.02 3.34 2.65
CA SER A 20 4.09 3.13 1.19
C SER A 20 3.21 1.98 0.71
N HIS A 21 2.94 1.02 1.60
CA HIS A 21 2.07 -0.13 1.36
C HIS A 21 0.64 0.08 1.89
N ASP A 22 0.24 1.33 2.14
CA ASP A 22 -1.10 1.62 2.64
C ASP A 22 -2.20 1.34 1.59
N GLY A 23 -3.25 0.68 2.06
CA GLY A 23 -4.45 0.35 1.28
C GLY A 23 -4.30 -0.83 0.31
N ARG A 24 -5.33 -1.00 -0.52
CA ARG A 24 -5.45 -2.06 -1.53
C ARG A 24 -6.32 -1.60 -2.71
N PRO A 25 -6.24 -2.29 -3.87
CA PRO A 25 -7.23 -2.14 -4.93
C PRO A 25 -8.65 -2.31 -4.40
N ASP A 26 -9.56 -1.47 -4.88
CA ASP A 26 -10.97 -1.48 -4.49
C ASP A 26 -11.87 -0.96 -5.63
N HIS A 27 -13.19 -1.12 -5.52
CA HIS A 27 -14.17 -0.71 -6.54
C HIS A 27 -13.89 -1.36 -7.91
N LEU A 28 -13.62 -2.66 -7.91
CA LEU A 28 -13.36 -3.44 -9.12
C LEU A 28 -14.63 -3.50 -9.99
N GLY A 29 -14.48 -3.27 -11.30
CA GLY A 29 -15.55 -3.40 -12.26
C GLY A 29 -15.04 -3.61 -13.68
N THR A 30 -15.93 -4.06 -14.56
CA THR A 30 -15.64 -4.24 -15.99
C THR A 30 -16.43 -3.21 -16.81
N VAL A 31 -15.77 -2.58 -17.79
CA VAL A 31 -16.40 -1.66 -18.75
C VAL A 31 -16.05 -2.15 -20.15
N GLY A 32 -16.98 -2.88 -20.77
CA GLY A 32 -16.67 -3.65 -21.99
C GLY A 32 -15.63 -4.71 -21.68
N ASP A 33 -14.53 -4.71 -22.44
CA ASP A 33 -13.42 -5.65 -22.28
C ASP A 33 -12.34 -5.17 -21.30
N GLU A 34 -12.48 -3.97 -20.72
CA GLU A 34 -11.51 -3.38 -19.80
C GLU A 34 -11.87 -3.67 -18.33
N VAL A 35 -10.86 -3.95 -17.51
CA VAL A 35 -11.01 -4.08 -16.05
C VAL A 35 -10.55 -2.80 -15.37
N TRP A 36 -11.40 -2.23 -14.52
CA TRP A 36 -11.18 -0.96 -13.83
C TRP A 36 -11.17 -1.14 -12.31
N TRP A 37 -10.33 -0.39 -11.62
CA TRP A 37 -10.31 -0.33 -10.15
C TRP A 37 -9.75 0.99 -9.63
N THR A 38 -9.95 1.26 -8.35
CA THR A 38 -9.30 2.36 -7.62
C THR A 38 -8.10 1.84 -6.84
N GLU A 39 -6.98 2.54 -6.90
CA GLU A 39 -5.74 2.19 -6.19
C GLU A 39 -5.25 3.38 -5.34
N PRO A 40 -4.80 3.16 -4.09
CA PRO A 40 -4.23 4.21 -3.26
C PRO A 40 -2.92 4.76 -3.83
N ARG A 41 -2.68 6.06 -3.61
CA ARG A 41 -1.41 6.73 -3.91
C ARG A 41 -0.92 7.48 -2.66
N PRO A 42 -0.31 6.78 -1.69
CA PRO A 42 0.11 7.36 -0.41
C PRO A 42 1.06 8.55 -0.59
N ALA A 43 1.98 8.45 -1.56
CA ALA A 43 2.94 9.50 -1.89
C ALA A 43 2.34 10.71 -2.64
N GLU A 44 1.08 10.64 -3.07
CA GLU A 44 0.41 11.69 -3.85
C GLU A 44 -0.72 12.35 -3.05
N GLY A 45 -0.39 12.81 -1.84
CA GLY A 45 -1.36 13.44 -0.94
C GLY A 45 -2.46 12.50 -0.47
N GLY A 46 -2.20 11.19 -0.45
CA GLY A 46 -3.17 10.17 -0.02
C GLY A 46 -4.37 10.01 -0.96
N ARG A 47 -4.30 10.53 -2.20
CA ARG A 47 -5.39 10.39 -3.17
C ARG A 47 -5.56 8.94 -3.61
N ARG A 48 -6.68 8.66 -4.27
CA ARG A 48 -6.91 7.39 -4.98
C ARG A 48 -6.93 7.66 -6.48
N ALA A 49 -6.28 6.80 -7.25
CA ALA A 49 -6.25 6.87 -8.71
C ALA A 49 -7.17 5.80 -9.31
N LEU A 50 -7.82 6.13 -10.42
CA LEU A 50 -8.54 5.16 -11.24
C LEU A 50 -7.54 4.50 -12.21
N VAL A 51 -7.53 3.17 -12.26
CA VAL A 51 -6.59 2.35 -13.04
C VAL A 51 -7.40 1.40 -13.93
N ARG A 52 -6.83 1.04 -15.08
CA ARG A 52 -7.43 0.09 -16.04
C ARG A 52 -6.41 -0.92 -16.57
N ARG A 53 -6.89 -2.11 -16.95
CA ARG A 53 -6.15 -3.16 -17.65
C ARG A 53 -6.96 -3.74 -18.79
#